data_AF-A0A2T9YDY8-F1
#
_entry.id   AF-A0A2T9YDY8-F1
#
_cell.length_a   1.000
_cell.length_b   1.000
_cell.length_c   1.000
_cell.angle_alpha   90.00
_cell.angle_beta   90.00
_cell.angle_gamma   90.00
#
_symmetry.space_group_name_H-M   'P 1'
#
loop_
_entity.id
_entity.type
_entity.pdbx_description
1 polymer ?
#
loop_
_entity_poly.entity_id
_entity_poly.type
_entity_poly.pdbx_seq_one_letter_code
_entity_poly.pdbx_strand_id
1 'polypeptide(L)'
;MKEYSEEQNISRTQKVSRLGRQQGLAKSFGEFVQNYQQANVDFNERNKQRLRRQYLIAKPDATDEEVEEAISSDQVGNVFSSMVMKSSRTAEAKSVLKEVEERHQDILNTEKAILELAGLFQEISDMIYRQQDSLDTIETAVEDANFHIEIAGQEIDQAIEIRKSTRKKAMILLLVLIIVMGIVGGIVYLEVSKK
;
A
#
# COMPACT_ATOMS: atom_id res chain seq x y z
N MET A 1 34.77 21.31 4.25
CA MET A 1 33.33 21.36 3.97
C MET A 1 32.78 19.98 4.30
N LYS A 2 32.43 19.75 5.58
CA LYS A 2 31.82 18.48 6.03
C LYS A 2 30.32 18.73 6.05
N GLU A 3 29.65 18.21 5.05
CA GLU A 3 28.20 18.17 4.98
C GLU A 3 27.73 17.19 6.06
N TYR A 4 27.37 17.76 7.21
CA TYR A 4 26.65 17.04 8.25
C TYR A 4 25.24 16.80 7.73
N SER A 5 25.03 15.65 7.09
CA SER A 5 23.69 15.09 6.96
C SER A 5 23.19 14.79 8.36
N GLU A 6 22.23 15.59 8.82
CA GLU A 6 21.36 15.26 9.94
C GLU A 6 20.66 13.93 9.61
N GLU A 7 21.27 12.81 9.97
CA GLU A 7 20.53 11.57 10.15
C GLU A 7 19.54 11.82 11.29
N GLN A 8 18.31 12.19 10.93
CA GLN A 8 17.17 12.15 11.83
C GLN A 8 17.26 10.86 12.62
N ASN A 9 17.28 10.98 13.95
CA ASN A 9 17.41 9.86 14.88
C ASN A 9 16.08 9.08 14.91
N ILE A 10 15.75 8.41 13.80
CA ILE A 10 14.52 7.63 13.65
C ILE A 10 14.75 6.29 14.35
N SER A 11 13.91 5.99 15.36
CA SER A 11 14.00 4.73 16.12
C SER A 11 13.94 3.52 15.17
N ARG A 12 14.65 2.42 15.51
CA ARG A 12 14.61 1.16 14.74
C ARG A 12 13.17 0.74 14.41
N THR A 13 12.26 0.84 15.37
CA THR A 13 10.83 0.54 15.20
C THR A 13 10.17 1.42 14.13
N GLN A 14 10.52 2.72 14.08
CA GLN A 14 10.00 3.63 13.07
C GLN A 14 10.56 3.31 11.68
N LYS A 15 11.83 2.91 11.57
CA LYS A 15 12.42 2.46 10.30
C LYS A 15 11.73 1.21 9.77
N VAL A 16 11.53 0.20 10.63
CA VAL A 16 10.83 -1.05 10.32
C VAL A 16 9.39 -0.80 9.90
N SER A 17 8.65 0.04 10.63
CA SER A 17 7.27 0.40 10.28
C SER A 17 7.18 1.07 8.92
N ARG A 18 8.12 1.95 8.57
CA ARG A 18 8.19 2.60 7.26
C ARG A 18 8.50 1.59 6.14
N LEU A 19 9.42 0.65 6.37
CA LEU A 19 9.74 -0.44 5.44
C LEU A 19 8.53 -1.33 5.17
N GLY A 20 7.84 -1.80 6.22
CA GLY A 20 6.64 -2.61 6.07
C GLY A 20 5.52 -1.88 5.31
N ARG A 21 5.33 -0.57 5.57
CA ARG A 21 4.39 0.25 4.80
C ARG A 21 4.78 0.39 3.33
N GLN A 22 6.06 0.60 3.03
CA GLN A 22 6.55 0.71 1.65
C GLN A 22 6.35 -0.60 0.87
N GLN A 23 6.64 -1.75 1.49
CA GLN A 23 6.39 -3.06 0.88
C GLN A 23 4.91 -3.32 0.64
N GLY A 24 4.04 -3.01 1.61
CA GLY A 24 2.60 -3.14 1.45
C GLY A 24 2.04 -2.29 0.30
N LEU A 25 2.53 -1.05 0.17
CA LEU A 25 2.19 -0.17 -0.94
C LEU A 25 2.69 -0.72 -2.29
N ALA A 26 3.92 -1.22 -2.34
CA ALA A 26 4.50 -1.80 -3.55
C ALA A 26 3.69 -3.00 -4.05
N LYS A 27 3.30 -3.90 -3.13
CA LYS A 27 2.47 -5.07 -3.45
C LYS A 27 1.08 -4.65 -3.96
N SER A 28 0.39 -3.77 -3.23
CA SER A 28 -0.94 -3.28 -3.62
C SER A 28 -0.90 -2.56 -4.97
N PHE A 29 0.16 -1.80 -5.23
CA PHE A 29 0.35 -1.15 -6.52
C PHE A 29 0.58 -2.17 -7.64
N GLY A 30 1.37 -3.23 -7.40
CA GLY A 30 1.54 -4.33 -8.34
C GLY A 30 0.23 -5.00 -8.72
N GLU A 31 -0.65 -5.26 -7.73
CA GLU A 31 -2.01 -5.77 -7.96
C GLU A 31 -2.86 -4.80 -8.80
N PHE A 32 -2.79 -3.50 -8.52
CA PHE A 32 -3.49 -2.47 -9.29
C PHE A 32 -3.02 -2.44 -10.76
N VAL A 33 -1.72 -2.50 -11.00
CA VAL A 33 -1.13 -2.54 -12.35
C VAL A 33 -1.61 -3.75 -13.13
N GLN A 34 -1.62 -4.93 -12.52
CA GLN A 34 -2.12 -6.15 -13.17
C GLN A 34 -3.60 -6.01 -13.56
N ASN A 35 -4.44 -5.49 -12.66
CA ASN A 35 -5.85 -5.25 -12.94
C ASN A 35 -6.05 -4.21 -14.07
N TYR A 36 -5.26 -3.14 -14.06
CA TYR A 36 -5.30 -2.12 -15.12
C TYR A 36 -4.80 -2.66 -16.46
N GLN A 37 -3.75 -3.50 -16.47
CA GLN A 37 -3.27 -4.16 -17.68
C GLN A 37 -4.36 -5.06 -18.29
N GLN A 38 -5.04 -5.87 -17.47
CA GLN A 38 -6.14 -6.71 -17.94
C GLN A 38 -7.28 -5.87 -18.52
N ALA A 39 -7.66 -4.77 -17.84
CA ALA A 39 -8.70 -3.87 -18.34
C ALA A 39 -8.33 -3.23 -19.69
N ASN A 40 -7.05 -2.89 -19.91
CA ASN A 40 -6.58 -2.36 -21.18
C ASN A 40 -6.56 -3.40 -22.31
N VAL A 41 -6.21 -4.66 -22.00
CA VAL A 41 -6.31 -5.77 -22.96
C VAL A 41 -7.76 -5.92 -23.41
N ASP A 42 -8.70 -5.99 -22.47
CA ASP A 42 -10.12 -6.12 -22.76
C ASP A 42 -10.65 -4.91 -23.57
N PHE A 43 -10.19 -3.70 -23.24
CA PHE A 43 -10.55 -2.48 -23.97
C PHE A 43 -10.01 -2.50 -25.41
N ASN A 44 -8.75 -2.89 -25.59
CA ASN A 44 -8.13 -3.00 -26.91
C ASN A 44 -8.83 -4.05 -27.79
N GLU A 45 -9.12 -5.23 -27.23
CA GLU A 45 -9.89 -6.27 -27.93
C GLU A 45 -11.26 -5.75 -28.39
N ARG A 46 -11.99 -5.03 -27.53
CA ARG A 46 -13.28 -4.44 -27.88
C ARG A 46 -13.17 -3.42 -29.01
N ASN A 47 -12.12 -2.60 -29.02
CA ASN A 47 -11.87 -1.62 -30.08
C ASN A 47 -11.52 -2.31 -31.40
N LYS A 48 -10.61 -3.29 -31.38
CA LYS A 48 -10.30 -4.12 -32.57
C LYS A 48 -11.54 -4.78 -33.15
N GLN A 49 -12.39 -5.38 -32.30
CA GLN A 49 -13.66 -5.99 -32.76
C GLN A 49 -14.63 -4.98 -33.37
N ARG A 50 -14.64 -3.72 -32.93
CA ARG A 50 -15.45 -2.65 -33.54
C ARG A 50 -14.90 -2.24 -34.89
N LEU A 51 -13.59 -2.01 -34.99
CA LEU A 51 -12.92 -1.70 -36.25
C LEU A 51 -13.12 -2.79 -37.30
N ARG A 52 -12.98 -4.06 -36.88
CA ARG A 52 -13.26 -5.22 -37.73
C ARG A 52 -14.68 -5.22 -38.29
N ARG A 53 -15.69 -4.94 -37.46
CA ARG A 53 -17.07 -4.84 -37.91
C ARG A 53 -17.27 -3.71 -38.91
N GLN A 54 -16.72 -2.52 -38.65
CA GLN A 54 -16.81 -1.38 -39.57
C GLN A 54 -16.09 -1.66 -40.89
N TYR A 55 -14.97 -2.37 -40.86
CA TYR A 55 -14.23 -2.79 -42.05
C TYR A 55 -15.05 -3.77 -42.89
N LEU A 56 -15.64 -4.79 -42.27
CA LEU A 56 -16.46 -5.78 -42.97
C LEU A 56 -17.77 -5.18 -43.53
N ILE A 57 -18.30 -4.12 -42.92
CA ILE A 57 -19.42 -3.35 -43.50
C ILE A 57 -19.00 -2.66 -44.80
N ALA A 58 -17.76 -2.17 -44.87
CA ALA A 58 -17.22 -1.49 -46.05
C ALA A 58 -16.71 -2.46 -47.15
N LYS A 59 -16.14 -3.61 -46.76
CA LYS A 59 -15.66 -4.69 -47.64
C LYS A 59 -16.12 -6.05 -47.08
N PRO A 60 -17.32 -6.53 -47.45
CA PRO A 60 -17.87 -7.79 -46.96
C PRO A 60 -17.06 -9.03 -47.33
N ASP A 61 -16.32 -8.95 -48.44
CA ASP A 61 -15.57 -10.07 -49.03
C ASP A 61 -14.13 -10.16 -48.49
N ALA A 62 -13.77 -9.36 -47.47
CA ALA A 62 -12.43 -9.34 -46.91
C ALA A 62 -12.12 -10.61 -46.12
N THR A 63 -10.88 -11.10 -46.23
CA THR A 63 -10.41 -12.21 -45.40
C THR A 63 -10.01 -11.73 -44.01
N ASP A 64 -10.00 -12.64 -43.04
CA ASP A 64 -9.62 -12.33 -41.66
C ASP A 64 -8.20 -11.76 -41.56
N GLU A 65 -7.25 -12.27 -42.36
CA GLU A 65 -5.90 -11.71 -42.43
C GLU A 65 -5.88 -10.28 -43.00
N GLU A 66 -6.65 -10.00 -44.06
CA GLU A 66 -6.71 -8.64 -44.64
C GLU A 66 -7.27 -7.63 -43.64
N VAL A 67 -8.25 -8.03 -42.83
CA VAL A 67 -8.83 -7.15 -41.81
C VAL A 67 -7.84 -6.88 -40.68
N GLU A 68 -7.13 -7.89 -40.20
CA GLU A 68 -6.15 -7.70 -39.12
C GLU A 68 -4.95 -6.86 -39.59
N GLU A 69 -4.47 -7.07 -40.82
CA GLU A 69 -3.41 -6.26 -41.42
C GLU A 69 -3.85 -4.79 -41.55
N ALA A 70 -5.07 -4.55 -42.01
CA ALA A 70 -5.61 -3.20 -42.11
C ALA A 70 -5.69 -2.51 -40.74
N ILE A 71 -6.17 -3.21 -39.69
CA ILE A 71 -6.32 -2.69 -38.32
C ILE A 71 -4.98 -2.46 -37.63
N SER A 72 -4.00 -3.33 -37.89
CA SER A 72 -2.68 -3.28 -37.26
C SER A 72 -1.73 -2.30 -37.94
N SER A 73 -2.06 -1.84 -39.15
CA SER A 73 -1.28 -0.83 -39.84
C SER A 73 -1.47 0.55 -39.21
N ASP A 74 -0.39 1.34 -39.13
CA ASP A 74 -0.45 2.78 -38.78
C ASP A 74 -1.28 3.61 -39.81
N GLN A 75 -1.78 2.98 -40.87
CA GLN A 75 -2.50 3.59 -41.97
C GLN A 75 -3.98 3.20 -42.02
N VAL A 76 -4.56 2.71 -40.91
CA VAL A 76 -6.00 2.39 -40.79
C VAL A 76 -6.88 3.48 -41.40
N GLY A 77 -6.64 4.76 -41.07
CA GLY A 77 -7.42 5.89 -41.59
C GLY A 77 -7.33 6.04 -43.11
N ASN A 78 -6.15 5.83 -43.70
CA ASN A 78 -5.94 5.91 -45.15
C ASN A 78 -6.60 4.74 -45.89
N VAL A 79 -6.46 3.53 -45.37
CA VAL A 79 -7.10 2.32 -45.92
C VAL A 79 -8.62 2.49 -45.89
N PHE A 80 -9.16 2.94 -44.76
CA PHE A 80 -10.60 3.14 -44.60
C PHE A 80 -11.13 4.30 -45.46
N SER A 81 -10.41 5.42 -45.54
CA SER A 81 -10.74 6.56 -46.40
C SER A 81 -10.80 6.16 -47.88
N SER A 82 -9.83 5.37 -48.34
CA SER A 82 -9.80 4.87 -49.72
C SER A 82 -10.97 3.94 -50.07
N MET A 83 -11.45 3.18 -49.08
CA MET A 83 -12.56 2.23 -49.22
C MET A 83 -13.90 2.95 -49.20
N VAL A 84 -14.03 3.92 -48.31
CA VAL A 84 -15.19 4.80 -48.17
C VAL A 84 -15.39 5.68 -49.40
N MET A 85 -14.32 6.23 -50.00
CA MET A 85 -14.38 7.02 -51.24
C MET A 85 -14.85 6.21 -52.46
N LYS A 86 -14.66 4.88 -52.45
CA LYS A 86 -15.19 3.99 -53.49
C LYS A 86 -16.68 3.68 -53.31
N SER A 87 -17.23 3.89 -52.11
CA SER A 87 -18.63 3.65 -51.80
C SER A 87 -19.49 4.90 -52.06
N SER A 88 -20.62 4.75 -52.75
CA SER A 88 -21.50 5.84 -53.21
C SER A 88 -22.22 6.64 -52.09
N ARG A 89 -21.93 6.43 -50.80
CA ARG A 89 -22.68 6.97 -49.64
C ARG A 89 -21.87 8.01 -48.87
N THR A 90 -21.60 9.17 -49.47
CA THR A 90 -20.58 10.14 -49.03
C THR A 90 -20.79 10.79 -47.65
N ALA A 91 -22.03 10.85 -47.13
CA ALA A 91 -22.31 11.48 -45.83
C ALA A 91 -22.11 10.52 -44.64
N GLU A 92 -22.67 9.32 -44.69
CA GLU A 92 -22.51 8.30 -43.64
C GLU A 92 -21.08 7.77 -43.59
N ALA A 93 -20.47 7.60 -44.76
CA ALA A 93 -19.05 7.41 -45.00
C ALA A 93 -18.12 8.24 -44.10
N LYS A 94 -18.34 9.55 -44.05
CA LYS A 94 -17.49 10.48 -43.28
C LYS A 94 -17.63 10.29 -41.78
N SER A 95 -18.84 9.98 -41.30
CA SER A 95 -19.09 9.70 -39.89
C SER A 95 -18.39 8.41 -39.45
N VAL A 96 -18.45 7.36 -40.28
CA VAL A 96 -17.78 6.09 -39.99
C VAL A 96 -16.26 6.24 -40.02
N LEU A 97 -15.72 7.01 -40.99
CA LEU A 97 -14.28 7.30 -41.05
C LEU A 97 -13.79 8.01 -39.78
N LYS A 98 -14.52 9.02 -39.30
CA LYS A 98 -14.19 9.73 -38.05
C LYS A 98 -14.19 8.77 -36.85
N GLU A 99 -15.18 7.89 -36.75
CA GLU A 99 -15.25 6.90 -35.68
C GLU A 99 -14.05 5.93 -35.74
N VAL A 100 -13.64 5.51 -36.95
CA VAL A 100 -12.48 4.65 -37.16
C VAL A 100 -11.18 5.32 -36.73
N GLU A 101 -10.97 6.59 -37.11
CA GLU A 101 -9.80 7.38 -36.70
C GLU A 101 -9.74 7.58 -35.18
N GLU A 102 -10.86 7.93 -34.55
CA GLU A 102 -10.95 8.06 -33.09
C GLU A 102 -10.60 6.75 -32.38
N ARG A 103 -11.12 5.62 -32.86
CA ARG A 103 -10.83 4.29 -32.29
C ARG A 103 -9.38 3.88 -32.48
N HIS A 104 -8.79 4.17 -33.64
CA HIS A 104 -7.38 3.89 -33.87
C HIS A 104 -6.50 4.71 -32.91
N GLN A 105 -6.84 5.98 -32.69
CA GLN A 105 -6.15 6.81 -31.71
C GLN A 105 -6.29 6.27 -30.27
N ASP A 106 -7.48 5.78 -29.90
CA ASP A 106 -7.72 5.13 -28.60
C ASP A 106 -6.83 3.88 -28.41
N ILE A 107 -6.63 3.07 -29.47
CA ILE A 107 -5.75 1.90 -29.47
C ILE A 107 -4.29 2.33 -29.23
N LEU A 108 -3.79 3.30 -30.01
CA LEU A 108 -2.41 3.80 -29.87
C LEU A 108 -2.14 4.37 -28.48
N ASN A 109 -3.11 5.06 -27.89
CA ASN A 109 -2.99 5.59 -26.53
C ASN A 109 -2.94 4.45 -25.50
N THR A 110 -3.72 3.39 -25.71
CA THR A 110 -3.72 2.19 -24.85
C THR A 110 -2.39 1.46 -24.93
N GLU A 111 -1.81 1.31 -26.14
CA GLU A 111 -0.50 0.68 -26.32
C GLU A 111 0.62 1.45 -25.62
N LYS A 112 0.63 2.78 -25.73
CA LYS A 112 1.57 3.63 -24.98
C LYS A 112 1.40 3.45 -23.46
N ALA A 113 0.17 3.46 -22.97
CA ALA A 113 -0.12 3.28 -21.56
C ALA A 113 0.35 1.91 -21.05
N ILE A 114 0.20 0.83 -21.83
CA ILE A 114 0.70 -0.51 -21.49
C ILE A 114 2.23 -0.53 -21.41
N LEU A 115 2.93 0.12 -22.36
CA LEU A 115 4.38 0.19 -22.36
C LEU A 115 4.93 0.95 -21.15
N GLU A 116 4.30 2.08 -20.80
CA GLU A 116 4.64 2.84 -19.59
C GLU A 116 4.38 2.01 -18.32
N LEU A 117 3.26 1.28 -18.28
CA LEU A 117 2.94 0.38 -17.19
C LEU A 117 3.97 -0.74 -17.01
N ALA A 118 4.46 -1.31 -18.13
CA ALA A 118 5.46 -2.38 -18.09
C ALA A 118 6.78 -1.90 -17.48
N GLY A 119 7.22 -0.69 -17.82
CA GLY A 119 8.40 -0.07 -17.20
C GLY A 119 8.20 0.16 -15.70
N LEU A 120 7.05 0.68 -15.32
CA LEU A 120 6.72 0.97 -13.92
C LEU A 120 6.53 -0.32 -13.10
N PHE A 121 5.99 -1.38 -13.70
CA PHE A 121 5.91 -2.71 -13.10
C PHE A 121 7.28 -3.32 -12.84
N GLN A 122 8.22 -3.15 -13.78
CA GLN A 122 9.60 -3.63 -13.61
C GLN A 122 10.29 -2.91 -12.45
N GLU A 123 10.16 -1.58 -12.36
CA GLU A 123 10.74 -0.79 -11.27
C GLU A 123 10.22 -1.22 -9.89
N ILE A 124 8.93 -1.54 -9.80
CA ILE A 124 8.31 -1.98 -8.55
C ILE A 124 8.69 -3.42 -8.22
N SER A 125 8.78 -4.28 -9.22
CA SER A 125 9.28 -5.65 -9.06
C SER A 125 10.72 -5.64 -8.53
N ASP A 126 11.57 -4.78 -9.07
CA ASP A 126 12.94 -4.56 -8.60
C ASP A 126 12.97 -3.99 -7.17
N MET A 127 12.09 -3.05 -6.85
CA MET A 127 11.98 -2.47 -5.50
C MET A 127 11.57 -3.54 -4.47
N ILE A 128 10.63 -4.42 -4.80
CA ILE A 128 10.20 -5.54 -3.95
C ILE A 128 11.35 -6.54 -3.80
N TYR A 129 12.00 -6.93 -4.90
CA TYR A 129 13.10 -7.88 -4.89
C TYR A 129 14.28 -7.41 -4.04
N ARG A 130 14.67 -6.13 -4.16
CA ARG A 130 15.73 -5.52 -3.34
C ARG A 130 15.36 -5.41 -1.86
N GLN A 131 14.08 -5.36 -1.52
CA GLN A 131 13.59 -5.31 -0.13
C GLN A 131 13.35 -6.69 0.50
N GLN A 132 13.52 -7.78 -0.26
CA GLN A 132 13.30 -9.15 0.23
C GLN A 132 14.34 -9.56 1.29
N ASP A 133 15.56 -9.02 1.25
CA ASP A 133 16.57 -9.17 2.32
C ASP A 133 16.18 -8.50 3.64
N SER A 134 15.20 -7.57 3.65
CA SER A 134 14.75 -6.87 4.87
C SER A 134 13.58 -7.55 5.60
N LEU A 135 13.07 -8.68 5.10
CA LEU A 135 12.00 -9.44 5.78
C LEU A 135 12.45 -9.92 7.15
N ASP A 136 13.69 -10.39 7.25
CA ASP A 136 14.32 -10.83 8.50
C ASP A 136 14.37 -9.69 9.55
N THR A 137 14.48 -8.44 9.09
CA THR A 137 14.51 -7.25 9.96
C THR A 137 13.12 -6.85 10.47
N ILE A 138 12.05 -7.10 9.71
CA ILE A 138 10.68 -6.84 10.16
C ILE A 138 10.25 -7.89 11.19
N GLU A 139 10.53 -9.16 10.90
CA GLU A 139 10.23 -10.27 11.82
C GLU A 139 10.98 -10.12 13.14
N THR A 140 12.29 -9.84 13.08
CA THR A 140 13.11 -9.56 14.28
C THR A 140 12.57 -8.36 15.06
N ALA A 141 12.17 -7.27 14.39
CA ALA A 141 11.66 -6.09 15.08
C ALA A 141 10.26 -6.28 15.70
N VAL A 142 9.43 -7.16 15.12
CA VAL A 142 8.15 -7.57 15.73
C VAL A 142 8.40 -8.49 16.93
N GLU A 143 9.37 -9.40 16.82
CA GLU A 143 9.79 -10.27 17.92
C GLU A 143 10.37 -9.45 19.09
N ASP A 144 11.27 -8.51 18.81
CA ASP A 144 11.81 -7.56 19.80
C ASP A 144 10.69 -6.75 20.49
N ALA A 145 9.71 -6.27 19.72
CA ALA A 145 8.59 -5.51 20.28
C ALA A 145 7.71 -6.39 21.20
N ASN A 146 7.43 -7.63 20.79
CA ASN A 146 6.68 -8.58 21.62
C ASN A 146 7.45 -8.93 22.91
N PHE A 147 8.75 -9.17 22.79
CA PHE A 147 9.64 -9.43 23.92
C PHE A 147 9.65 -8.26 24.91
N HIS A 148 9.74 -7.01 24.43
CA HIS A 148 9.66 -5.83 25.28
C HIS A 148 8.30 -5.65 25.96
N ILE A 149 7.20 -5.99 25.28
CA ILE A 149 5.85 -5.96 25.88
C ILE A 149 5.73 -7.02 27.00
N GLU A 150 6.28 -8.21 26.78
CA GLU A 150 6.28 -9.27 27.78
C GLU A 150 7.06 -8.88 29.03
N ILE A 151 8.29 -8.35 28.88
CA ILE A 151 9.09 -7.84 29.99
C ILE A 151 8.36 -6.69 30.70
N ALA A 152 7.80 -5.74 29.96
CA ALA A 152 7.05 -4.63 30.55
C ALA A 152 5.86 -5.13 31.37
N GLY A 153 5.16 -6.17 30.90
CA GLY A 153 4.11 -6.85 31.67
C GLY A 153 4.62 -7.41 32.99
N GLN A 154 5.74 -8.14 32.95
CA GLN A 154 6.36 -8.70 34.16
C GLN A 154 6.82 -7.61 35.15
N GLU A 155 7.42 -6.53 34.67
CA GLU A 155 7.86 -5.40 35.50
C GLU A 155 6.65 -4.68 36.14
N ILE A 156 5.55 -4.51 35.40
CA ILE A 156 4.31 -3.93 35.92
C ILE A 156 3.72 -4.83 37.01
N ASP A 157 3.67 -6.14 36.80
CA ASP A 157 3.16 -7.09 37.79
C ASP A 157 4.00 -7.06 39.08
N GLN A 158 5.33 -7.08 38.95
CA GLN A 158 6.25 -6.93 40.08
C GLN A 158 6.05 -5.60 40.81
N ALA A 159 5.90 -4.49 40.07
CA ALA A 159 5.64 -3.17 40.65
C ALA A 159 4.33 -3.13 41.42
N ILE A 160 3.28 -3.81 40.94
CA ILE A 160 1.99 -3.95 41.65
C ILE A 160 2.17 -4.72 42.96
N GLU A 161 2.90 -5.83 42.96
CA GLU A 161 3.18 -6.62 44.18
C GLU A 161 4.00 -5.83 45.20
N ILE A 162 5.07 -5.15 44.76
CA ILE A 162 5.90 -4.28 45.60
C ILE A 162 5.04 -3.17 46.20
N ARG A 163 4.19 -2.52 45.42
CA ARG A 163 3.28 -1.47 45.92
C ARG A 163 2.30 -2.01 46.95
N LYS A 164 1.73 -3.20 46.74
CA LYS A 164 0.81 -3.85 47.68
C LYS A 164 1.48 -4.21 49.00
N SER A 165 2.68 -4.79 48.95
CA SER A 165 3.43 -5.16 50.15
C SER A 165 3.94 -3.94 50.92
N THR A 166 4.37 -2.88 50.22
CA THR A 166 4.80 -1.60 50.82
C THR A 166 3.65 -0.93 51.58
N ARG A 167 2.43 -0.91 51.00
CA ARG A 167 1.24 -0.38 51.70
C ARG A 167 0.91 -1.16 52.98
N LYS A 168 1.00 -2.49 52.94
CA LYS A 168 0.81 -3.32 54.14
C LYS A 168 1.86 -3.02 55.22
N LYS A 169 3.14 -2.95 54.84
CA LYS A 169 4.25 -2.63 55.75
C LYS A 169 4.09 -1.23 56.35
N ALA A 170 3.70 -0.25 55.55
CA ALA A 170 3.44 1.12 56.02
C ALA A 170 2.28 1.17 57.03
N MET A 171 1.19 0.43 56.80
CA MET A 171 0.09 0.34 57.78
C MET A 171 0.52 -0.33 59.10
N ILE A 172 1.32 -1.39 59.04
CA ILE A 172 1.85 -2.05 60.24
C ILE A 172 2.75 -1.08 61.02
N LEU A 173 3.64 -0.36 60.33
CA LEU A 173 4.53 0.62 60.96
C LEU A 173 3.73 1.75 61.61
N LEU A 174 2.66 2.23 60.97
CA LEU A 174 1.75 3.24 61.52
C LEU A 174 1.04 2.74 62.79
N LEU A 175 0.53 1.50 62.79
CA LEU A 175 -0.10 0.90 63.97
C LEU A 175 0.86 0.76 65.16
N VAL A 176 2.09 0.30 64.91
CA VAL A 176 3.12 0.20 65.94
C VAL A 176 3.43 1.57 66.54
N LEU A 177 3.53 2.61 65.71
CA LEU A 177 3.78 3.98 66.14
C LEU A 177 2.65 4.55 67.03
N ILE A 178 1.38 4.24 66.71
CA ILE A 178 0.23 4.61 67.55
C ILE A 178 0.28 3.91 68.92
N ILE A 179 0.59 2.61 68.95
CA ILE A 179 0.67 1.84 70.20
C ILE A 179 1.76 2.41 71.12
N VAL A 180 2.94 2.72 70.58
CA VAL A 180 4.04 3.32 71.33
C VAL A 180 3.64 4.66 71.93
N MET A 181 2.99 5.54 71.15
CA MET A 181 2.48 6.81 71.67
C MET A 181 1.43 6.62 72.78
N GLY A 182 0.54 5.64 72.65
CA GLY A 182 -0.44 5.31 73.68
C GLY A 182 0.19 4.86 75.00
N ILE A 183 1.23 4.02 74.95
CA ILE A 183 1.96 3.56 76.14
C ILE A 183 2.66 4.74 76.82
N VAL A 184 3.40 5.56 76.06
CA VAL A 184 4.11 6.73 76.61
C VAL A 184 3.12 7.70 77.22
N GLY A 185 2.01 8.01 76.53
CA GLY A 185 0.95 8.87 77.06
C GLY A 185 0.31 8.31 78.33
N GLY A 186 0.06 7.01 78.40
CA GLY A 186 -0.48 6.34 79.58
C GLY A 186 0.46 6.40 80.79
N ILE A 187 1.76 6.19 80.58
CA ILE A 187 2.77 6.33 81.64
C ILE A 187 2.78 7.76 82.19
N VAL A 188 2.84 8.76 81.31
CA VAL A 188 2.82 10.18 81.72
C VAL A 188 1.53 10.54 82.45
N TYR A 189 0.38 10.04 82.00
CA TYR A 189 -0.91 10.26 82.66
C TYR A 189 -0.94 9.66 84.08
N LEU A 190 -0.45 8.43 84.25
CA LEU A 190 -0.37 7.79 85.57
C LEU A 190 0.58 8.52 86.51
N GLU A 191 1.71 9.03 86.00
CA GLU A 191 2.67 9.82 86.77
C GLU A 191 2.04 11.14 87.26
N VAL A 192 1.32 11.85 86.38
CA VAL A 192 0.62 13.10 86.71
C VAL A 192 -0.55 12.86 87.65
N SER A 193 -1.33 11.79 87.44
CA SER A 193 -2.50 11.48 88.28
C SER A 193 -2.14 10.98 89.68
N LYS A 194 -0.92 10.47 89.90
CA LYS A 194 -0.42 10.09 91.22
C LYS A 194 0.11 11.27 92.04
N LYS A 195 0.27 12.43 91.42
CA LYS A 195 0.77 13.66 92.04
C LYS A 195 -0.39 14.58 92.42
#